data_AF-A0A7T5CJD4-F1
#
_entry.id   AF-A0A7T5CJD4-F1
#
_cell.length_a   1.000
_cell.length_b   1.000
_cell.length_c   1.000
_cell.angle_alpha   90.00
_cell.angle_beta   90.00
_cell.angle_gamma   90.00
#
_symmetry.space_group_name_H-M   'P 1'
#
loop_
_entity.id
_entity.type
_entity.pdbx_description
1 polymer ?
#
loop_
_entity_poly.entity_id
_entity_poly.type
_entity_poly.pdbx_seq_one_letter_code
_entity_poly.pdbx_strand_id
1 'polypeptide(L)'
;MSNRSVITIGNFDGVHRGHQQLLLRAKQWASENGGNVIVMSFDPHPMSILKPELAPRRLSTVARREQILKELGADQVVFLEPKKDLLQLEPEDFVRQVVEQYQPAVLVEGNDFRFGRQRRGDIKLLAEIGGKSGFQIDIVPTCDVVLSNHHIVRVSSSLVRWLIEKGRVADAEIAIGRPYTFESIVVTGEKVGRQLGFPTSILI
;
A
#
# COMPACT_ATOMS: atom_id res chain seq x y z
N MET A 1 -13.61 26.40 2.44
CA MET A 1 -12.94 25.33 3.22
C MET A 1 -11.57 25.12 2.57
N SER A 2 -10.47 25.16 3.33
CA SER A 2 -9.15 25.08 2.71
C SER A 2 -8.96 23.71 2.05
N ASN A 3 -8.65 23.68 0.76
CA ASN A 3 -8.52 22.48 -0.07
C ASN A 3 -7.20 21.73 0.20
N ARG A 4 -6.84 21.55 1.47
CA ARG A 4 -5.56 20.96 1.89
C ARG A 4 -5.64 19.44 1.83
N SER A 5 -4.69 18.80 1.17
CA SER A 5 -4.59 17.34 1.16
C SER A 5 -3.47 16.83 2.07
N VAL A 6 -3.73 15.69 2.69
CA VAL A 6 -2.76 14.84 3.37
C VAL A 6 -2.50 13.66 2.45
N ILE A 7 -1.28 13.51 1.96
CA ILE A 7 -0.97 12.49 0.95
C ILE A 7 -0.08 11.42 1.54
N THR A 8 -0.36 10.15 1.22
CA THR A 8 0.59 9.05 1.40
C THR A 8 0.68 8.23 0.12
N ILE A 9 1.89 7.84 -0.27
CA ILE A 9 2.24 7.30 -1.58
C ILE A 9 2.90 5.95 -1.40
N GLY A 10 2.40 4.92 -2.09
CA GLY A 10 3.01 3.60 -1.99
C GLY A 10 2.26 2.52 -2.75
N ASN A 11 2.85 1.33 -2.82
CA ASN A 11 2.16 0.22 -3.49
C ASN A 11 0.94 -0.27 -2.70
N PHE A 12 0.91 -0.07 -1.38
CA PHE A 12 -0.22 -0.46 -0.51
C PHE A 12 -0.72 -1.91 -0.68
N ASP A 13 0.08 -2.80 -1.29
CA ASP A 13 -0.37 -4.16 -1.61
C ASP A 13 -0.50 -4.97 -0.32
N GLY A 14 -1.70 -5.51 -0.11
CA GLY A 14 -2.11 -6.20 1.12
C GLY A 14 -2.43 -5.28 2.31
N VAL A 15 -2.23 -3.95 2.22
CA VAL A 15 -2.55 -2.96 3.29
C VAL A 15 -2.22 -3.49 4.70
N HIS A 16 -0.96 -3.90 4.89
CA HIS A 16 -0.47 -4.48 6.14
C HIS A 16 -0.33 -3.44 7.25
N ARG A 17 0.02 -3.84 8.48
CA ARG A 17 0.12 -2.92 9.64
C ARG A 17 1.01 -1.71 9.42
N GLY A 18 2.13 -1.85 8.71
CA GLY A 18 2.96 -0.71 8.29
C GLY A 18 2.19 0.34 7.45
N HIS A 19 1.41 -0.08 6.46
CA HIS A 19 0.55 0.82 5.69
C HIS A 19 -0.56 1.44 6.55
N GLN A 20 -1.12 0.66 7.48
CA GLN A 20 -2.14 1.14 8.39
C GLN A 20 -1.60 2.25 9.30
N GLN A 21 -0.33 2.16 9.75
CA GLN A 21 0.29 3.23 10.53
C GLN A 21 0.46 4.53 9.73
N LEU A 22 0.86 4.45 8.46
CA LEU A 22 0.90 5.62 7.57
C LEU A 22 -0.48 6.29 7.48
N LEU A 23 -1.51 5.48 7.26
CA LEU A 23 -2.86 5.98 7.06
C LEU A 23 -3.48 6.53 8.36
N LEU A 24 -3.23 5.88 9.50
CA LEU A 24 -3.63 6.37 10.82
C LEU A 24 -2.97 7.72 11.14
N ARG A 25 -1.68 7.88 10.80
CA ARG A 25 -0.97 9.14 11.00
C ARG A 25 -1.51 10.24 10.08
N ALA A 26 -1.77 9.92 8.82
CA ALA A 26 -2.40 10.83 7.88
C ALA A 26 -3.78 11.31 8.37
N LYS A 27 -4.62 10.37 8.83
CA LYS A 27 -5.92 10.67 9.41
C LYS A 27 -5.82 11.54 10.66
N GLN A 28 -4.86 11.25 11.53
CA GLN A 28 -4.62 12.08 12.73
C GLN A 28 -4.28 13.51 12.33
N TRP A 29 -3.35 13.70 11.40
CA TRP A 29 -2.96 15.02 10.92
C TRP A 29 -4.16 15.78 10.34
N ALA A 30 -4.97 15.11 9.49
CA ALA A 30 -6.18 15.69 8.90
C ALA A 30 -7.22 16.07 9.96
N SER A 31 -7.37 15.27 11.01
CA SER A 31 -8.28 15.58 12.12
C SER A 31 -7.85 16.80 12.93
N GLU A 32 -6.54 17.02 13.08
CA GLU A 32 -5.97 18.13 13.86
C GLU A 32 -5.92 19.44 13.06
N ASN A 33 -5.69 19.38 11.75
CA ASN A 33 -5.40 20.54 10.90
C ASN A 33 -6.44 20.81 9.80
N GLY A 34 -7.42 19.90 9.66
CA GLY A 34 -8.33 19.85 8.51
C GLY A 34 -7.64 19.34 7.24
N GLY A 35 -8.45 18.85 6.30
CA GLY A 35 -7.99 18.38 4.99
C GLY A 35 -8.48 16.98 4.66
N ASN A 36 -8.25 16.57 3.41
CA ASN A 36 -8.65 15.25 2.91
C ASN A 36 -7.44 14.32 2.82
N VAL A 37 -7.60 13.09 3.29
CA VAL A 37 -6.61 12.03 3.20
C VAL A 37 -6.68 11.38 1.83
N ILE A 38 -5.61 11.55 1.04
CA ILE A 38 -5.46 10.98 -0.29
C ILE A 38 -4.37 9.91 -0.23
N VAL A 39 -4.76 8.68 -0.55
CA VAL A 39 -3.81 7.58 -0.75
C VAL A 39 -3.50 7.46 -2.23
N MET A 40 -2.24 7.66 -2.61
CA MET A 40 -1.77 7.39 -3.97
C MET A 40 -1.13 6.01 -4.02
N SER A 41 -1.69 5.15 -4.87
CA SER A 41 -1.19 3.81 -5.09
C SER A 41 -0.95 3.52 -6.56
N PHE A 42 -0.33 2.38 -6.85
CA PHE A 42 -0.01 1.96 -8.20
C PHE A 42 -0.81 0.72 -8.58
N ASP A 43 -1.41 0.76 -9.76
CA ASP A 43 -1.94 -0.44 -10.42
C ASP A 43 -1.72 -0.38 -11.94
N PRO A 44 -1.13 -1.41 -12.55
CA PRO A 44 -0.54 -2.59 -11.90
C PRO A 44 0.71 -2.22 -11.06
N HIS A 45 1.30 -3.18 -10.34
CA HIS A 45 2.51 -2.92 -9.56
C HIS A 45 3.65 -2.41 -10.49
N PRO A 46 4.43 -1.37 -10.16
CA PRO A 46 5.43 -0.80 -11.08
C PRO A 46 6.43 -1.81 -11.66
N MET A 47 6.84 -2.80 -10.85
CA MET A 47 7.69 -3.91 -11.31
C MET A 47 7.07 -4.74 -12.43
N SER A 48 5.74 -4.83 -12.55
CA SER A 48 5.09 -5.53 -13.67
C SER A 48 5.34 -4.87 -15.03
N ILE A 49 5.70 -3.58 -15.03
CA ILE A 49 6.07 -2.85 -16.25
C ILE A 49 7.59 -2.81 -16.41
N LEU A 50 8.32 -2.59 -15.32
CA LEU A 50 9.79 -2.45 -15.35
C LEU A 50 10.53 -3.78 -15.58
N LYS A 51 10.09 -4.84 -14.91
CA LYS A 51 10.70 -6.18 -14.89
C LYS A 51 9.61 -7.23 -14.61
N PRO A 52 8.76 -7.54 -15.60
CA PRO A 52 7.59 -8.41 -15.43
C PRO A 52 7.90 -9.75 -14.75
N GLU A 53 9.07 -10.33 -15.03
CA GLU A 53 9.56 -11.59 -14.48
C GLU A 53 9.88 -11.53 -12.97
N LEU A 54 10.10 -10.33 -12.44
CA LEU A 54 10.34 -10.07 -11.02
C LEU A 54 9.13 -9.43 -10.33
N ALA A 55 8.00 -9.28 -11.03
CA ALA A 55 6.81 -8.68 -10.47
C ALA A 55 6.26 -9.57 -9.33
N PRO A 56 6.04 -9.00 -8.13
CA PRO A 56 5.55 -9.80 -7.03
C PRO A 56 4.08 -10.22 -7.28
N ARG A 57 3.70 -11.39 -6.78
CA ARG A 57 2.29 -11.81 -6.75
C ARG A 57 1.47 -10.80 -5.93
N ARG A 58 0.30 -10.43 -6.44
CA ARG A 58 -0.61 -9.49 -5.75
C ARG A 58 -1.12 -10.13 -4.45
N LEU A 59 -1.12 -9.38 -3.36
CA LEU A 59 -1.72 -9.79 -2.08
C LEU A 59 -3.23 -9.51 -2.03
N SER A 60 -3.69 -8.55 -2.82
CA SER A 60 -5.11 -8.18 -2.89
C SER A 60 -5.50 -7.68 -4.28
N THR A 61 -6.78 -7.80 -4.63
CA THR A 61 -7.35 -7.13 -5.80
C THR A 61 -7.34 -5.61 -5.59
N VAL A 62 -7.42 -4.83 -6.69
CA VAL A 62 -7.50 -3.37 -6.63
C VAL A 62 -8.72 -2.92 -5.84
N ALA A 63 -9.89 -3.52 -6.13
CA ALA A 63 -11.13 -3.24 -5.44
C ALA A 63 -11.02 -3.50 -3.93
N ARG A 64 -10.43 -4.65 -3.53
CA ARG A 64 -10.24 -4.97 -2.11
C ARG A 64 -9.26 -4.00 -1.44
N ARG A 65 -8.17 -3.64 -2.11
CA ARG A 65 -7.19 -2.65 -1.61
C ARG A 65 -7.84 -1.29 -1.41
N GLU A 66 -8.63 -0.80 -2.37
CA GLU A 66 -9.38 0.45 -2.27
C GLU A 66 -10.35 0.42 -1.09
N GLN A 67 -11.13 -0.65 -0.96
CA GLN A 67 -12.08 -0.83 0.14
C GLN A 67 -11.38 -0.71 1.50
N ILE A 68 -10.30 -1.46 1.71
CA ILE A 68 -9.58 -1.46 2.99
C ILE A 68 -8.98 -0.08 3.29
N LEU A 69 -8.41 0.59 2.29
CA LEU A 69 -7.86 1.94 2.47
C LEU A 69 -8.97 2.94 2.86
N LYS A 70 -10.15 2.87 2.25
CA LYS A 70 -11.29 3.71 2.62
C LYS A 70 -11.81 3.40 4.02
N GLU A 71 -11.95 2.13 4.38
CA GLU A 71 -12.35 1.69 5.73
C GLU A 71 -11.40 2.21 6.82
N LEU A 72 -10.11 2.34 6.49
CA LEU A 72 -9.09 2.86 7.40
C LEU A 72 -8.99 4.39 7.42
N GLY A 73 -9.79 5.10 6.63
CA GLY A 73 -9.91 6.56 6.67
C GLY A 73 -9.24 7.31 5.53
N ALA A 74 -9.00 6.67 4.38
CA ALA A 74 -8.72 7.41 3.15
C ALA A 74 -10.02 8.01 2.59
N ASP A 75 -10.05 9.33 2.40
CA ASP A 75 -11.17 10.02 1.73
C ASP A 75 -11.15 9.75 0.21
N GLN A 76 -9.95 9.65 -0.34
CA GLN A 76 -9.71 9.33 -1.76
C GLN A 76 -8.57 8.32 -1.90
N VAL A 77 -8.74 7.38 -2.83
CA VAL A 77 -7.67 6.48 -3.27
C VAL A 77 -7.46 6.70 -4.77
N VAL A 78 -6.25 7.06 -5.15
CA VAL A 78 -5.86 7.31 -6.54
C VAL A 78 -4.92 6.20 -6.98
N PHE A 79 -5.34 5.40 -7.97
CA PHE A 79 -4.46 4.43 -8.62
C PHE A 79 -3.77 5.07 -9.82
N LEU A 80 -2.48 5.32 -9.68
CA LEU A 80 -1.59 5.77 -10.72
C LEU A 80 -1.23 4.60 -11.62
N GLU A 81 -1.48 4.76 -12.92
CA GLU A 81 -1.02 3.79 -13.92
C GLU A 81 0.48 4.01 -14.18
N PRO A 82 1.36 3.03 -13.92
CA PRO A 82 2.81 3.18 -14.07
C PRO A 82 3.24 3.12 -15.54
N LYS A 83 2.76 4.06 -16.36
CA LYS A 83 3.20 4.24 -17.75
C LYS A 83 4.66 4.69 -17.79
N LYS A 84 5.27 4.49 -18.96
CA LYS A 84 6.68 4.86 -19.22
C LYS A 84 6.98 6.30 -18.80
N ASP A 85 6.08 7.24 -19.06
CA ASP A 85 6.25 8.65 -18.71
C ASP A 85 6.37 8.85 -17.19
N LEU A 86 5.46 8.25 -16.41
CA LEU A 86 5.50 8.29 -14.94
C LEU A 86 6.77 7.61 -14.38
N LEU A 87 7.15 6.46 -14.95
CA LEU A 87 8.32 5.69 -14.51
C LEU A 87 9.66 6.35 -14.86
N GLN A 88 9.66 7.29 -15.81
CA GLN A 88 10.85 8.02 -16.24
C GLN A 88 11.01 9.38 -15.57
N LEU A 89 10.01 9.87 -14.82
CA LEU A 89 10.11 11.13 -14.09
C LEU A 89 11.28 11.12 -13.12
N GLU A 90 12.10 12.15 -13.19
CA GLU A 90 13.08 12.40 -12.13
C GLU A 90 12.31 12.68 -10.81
N PRO A 91 12.90 12.37 -9.64
CA PRO A 91 12.21 12.50 -8.35
C PRO A 91 11.55 13.87 -8.13
N GLU A 92 12.24 14.94 -8.47
CA GLU A 92 11.77 16.32 -8.35
C GLU A 92 10.53 16.57 -9.21
N ASP A 93 10.50 16.05 -10.44
CA ASP A 93 9.37 16.23 -11.35
C ASP A 93 8.15 15.42 -10.91
N PHE A 94 8.36 14.23 -10.36
CA PHE A 94 7.27 13.45 -9.75
C PHE A 94 6.61 14.25 -8.61
N VAL A 95 7.40 14.80 -7.69
CA VAL A 95 6.87 15.58 -6.56
C VAL A 95 6.22 16.87 -7.05
N ARG A 96 6.80 17.54 -8.05
CA ARG A 96 6.22 18.74 -8.66
C ARG A 96 4.81 18.49 -9.20
N GLN A 97 4.61 17.40 -9.94
CA GLN A 97 3.29 17.02 -10.46
C GLN A 97 2.29 16.75 -9.33
N VAL A 98 2.71 16.05 -8.27
CA VAL A 98 1.87 15.83 -7.08
C VAL A 98 1.48 17.15 -6.42
N VAL A 99 2.42 18.09 -6.29
CA VAL A 99 2.16 19.41 -5.69
C VAL A 99 1.23 20.25 -6.55
N GLU A 100 1.47 20.32 -7.86
CA GLU A 100 0.64 21.09 -8.79
C GLU A 100 -0.81 20.59 -8.83
N GLN A 101 -1.00 19.28 -8.80
CA GLN A 101 -2.31 18.66 -8.93
C GLN A 101 -3.10 18.63 -7.60
N TYR A 102 -2.42 18.40 -6.47
CA TYR A 102 -3.09 18.10 -5.20
C TYR A 102 -2.84 19.11 -4.09
N GLN A 103 -1.84 19.99 -4.21
CA GLN A 103 -1.53 21.04 -3.23
C GLN A 103 -1.45 20.49 -1.78
N PRO A 104 -0.57 19.50 -1.53
CA PRO A 104 -0.48 18.88 -0.22
C PRO A 104 -0.06 19.87 0.86
N ALA A 105 -0.67 19.75 2.03
CA ALA A 105 -0.16 20.38 3.23
C ALA A 105 0.93 19.51 3.88
N VAL A 106 0.78 18.18 3.81
CA VAL A 106 1.74 17.21 4.32
C VAL A 106 1.76 15.94 3.46
N LEU A 107 2.95 15.36 3.32
CA LEU A 107 3.13 13.98 2.85
C LEU A 107 3.56 13.11 4.04
N VAL A 108 2.88 11.98 4.23
CA VAL A 108 3.09 11.04 5.33
C VAL A 108 3.72 9.77 4.77
N GLU A 109 4.99 9.54 5.10
CA GLU A 109 5.79 8.48 4.47
C GLU A 109 6.67 7.71 5.46
N GLY A 110 7.05 6.50 5.08
CA GLY A 110 8.02 5.70 5.82
C GLY A 110 9.44 6.21 5.64
N ASN A 111 10.33 5.93 6.60
CA ASN A 111 11.76 6.27 6.49
C ASN A 111 12.49 5.62 5.29
N ASP A 112 11.93 4.52 4.76
CA ASP A 112 12.45 3.75 3.65
C ASP A 112 11.74 4.07 2.32
N PHE A 113 10.90 5.11 2.30
CA PHE A 113 10.21 5.56 1.11
C PHE A 113 11.20 5.94 0.01
N ARG A 114 10.92 5.45 -1.20
CA ARG A 114 11.69 5.76 -2.41
C ARG A 114 10.75 5.99 -3.58
N PHE A 115 11.08 6.98 -4.40
CA PHE A 115 10.24 7.44 -5.51
C PHE A 115 11.07 7.95 -6.69
N GLY A 116 10.39 8.34 -7.76
CA GLY A 116 11.01 8.78 -9.01
C GLY A 116 11.74 7.66 -9.75
N ARG A 117 12.31 8.01 -10.89
CA ARG A 117 12.99 7.11 -11.81
C ARG A 117 14.08 6.31 -11.10
N GLN A 118 13.96 4.98 -11.20
CA GLN A 118 14.87 4.02 -10.57
C GLN A 118 14.98 4.16 -9.04
N ARG A 119 13.93 4.67 -8.37
CA ARG A 119 13.91 4.83 -6.90
C ARG A 119 15.04 5.73 -6.38
N ARG A 120 15.48 6.70 -7.20
CA ARG A 120 16.57 7.64 -6.85
C ARG A 120 16.15 8.67 -5.80
N GLY A 121 14.86 9.00 -5.73
CA GLY A 121 14.31 9.86 -4.69
C GLY A 121 14.21 9.13 -3.36
N ASP A 122 14.42 9.86 -2.27
CA ASP A 122 14.32 9.35 -0.92
C ASP A 122 13.75 10.36 0.06
N ILE A 123 13.54 9.93 1.31
CA ILE A 123 12.87 10.76 2.31
C ILE A 123 13.61 12.08 2.59
N LYS A 124 14.95 12.13 2.42
CA LYS A 124 15.74 13.35 2.59
C LYS A 124 15.48 14.32 1.45
N LEU A 125 15.57 13.83 0.21
CA LEU A 125 15.25 14.63 -0.96
C LEU A 125 13.80 15.13 -0.92
N LEU A 126 12.86 14.29 -0.48
CA LEU A 126 11.46 14.67 -0.36
C LEU A 126 11.27 15.81 0.66
N ALA A 127 11.96 15.75 1.81
CA ALA A 127 11.93 16.81 2.81
C ALA A 127 12.55 18.13 2.29
N GLU A 128 13.64 18.06 1.52
CA GLU A 128 14.25 19.22 0.86
C GLU A 128 13.30 19.88 -0.15
N ILE A 129 12.61 19.07 -0.97
CA ILE A 129 11.61 19.57 -1.92
C ILE A 129 10.41 20.17 -1.17
N GLY A 130 9.96 19.54 -0.09
CA GLY A 130 8.87 20.02 0.77
C GLY A 130 9.11 21.41 1.33
N GLY A 131 10.31 21.64 1.88
CA GLY A 131 10.71 22.95 2.39
C GLY A 131 10.68 24.07 1.34
N LYS A 132 10.96 23.74 0.07
CA LYS A 132 10.90 24.70 -1.05
C LYS A 132 9.50 24.88 -1.64
N SER A 133 8.65 23.86 -1.52
CA SER A 133 7.35 23.77 -2.20
C SER A 133 6.16 24.04 -1.27
N GLY A 134 6.40 24.32 0.01
CA GLY A 134 5.36 24.73 0.96
C GLY A 134 4.56 23.58 1.59
N PHE A 135 5.10 22.36 1.61
CA PHE A 135 4.48 21.20 2.28
C PHE A 135 5.41 20.57 3.32
N GLN A 136 4.82 19.96 4.34
CA GLN A 136 5.55 19.28 5.41
C GLN A 136 5.76 17.79 5.08
N ILE A 137 6.80 17.19 5.66
CA ILE A 137 6.98 15.73 5.66
C ILE A 137 6.80 15.21 7.07
N ASP A 138 5.93 14.21 7.21
CA ASP A 138 5.76 13.44 8.44
C ASP A 138 6.31 12.03 8.22
N ILE A 139 7.37 11.69 8.96
CA ILE A 139 8.08 10.42 8.80
C ILE A 139 7.56 9.42 9.84
N VAL A 140 6.91 8.37 9.36
CA VAL A 140 6.42 7.28 10.21
C VAL A 140 7.50 6.21 10.36
N PRO A 141 7.83 5.80 11.60
CA PRO A 141 8.73 4.67 11.83
C PRO A 141 8.21 3.38 11.22
N THR A 142 9.12 2.43 11.01
CA THR A 142 8.74 1.10 10.54
C THR A 142 7.93 0.34 11.58
N CYS A 143 7.02 -0.49 11.11
CA CYS A 143 6.18 -1.32 11.98
C CYS A 143 6.80 -2.70 12.19
N ASP A 144 7.09 -3.03 13.45
CA ASP A 144 7.52 -4.37 13.84
C ASP A 144 6.37 -5.13 14.52
N VAL A 145 6.33 -6.44 14.31
CA VAL A 145 5.35 -7.35 14.94
C VAL A 145 6.04 -8.57 15.52
N VAL A 146 5.44 -9.15 16.56
CA VAL A 146 5.86 -10.42 17.15
C VAL A 146 5.08 -11.54 16.48
N LEU A 147 5.77 -12.43 15.76
CA LEU A 147 5.15 -13.61 15.15
C LEU A 147 4.80 -14.66 16.20
N SER A 148 4.01 -15.67 15.82
CA SER A 148 3.62 -16.80 16.67
C SER A 148 4.81 -17.58 17.24
N ASN A 149 5.96 -17.56 16.56
CA ASN A 149 7.21 -18.15 17.04
C ASN A 149 8.08 -17.18 17.87
N HIS A 150 7.50 -16.10 18.38
CA HIS A 150 8.15 -15.05 19.19
C HIS A 150 9.25 -14.25 18.49
N HIS A 151 9.41 -14.39 17.18
CA HIS A 151 10.36 -13.57 16.42
C HIS A 151 9.77 -12.18 16.16
N ILE A 152 10.56 -11.14 16.42
CA ILE A 152 10.23 -9.77 16.05
C ILE A 152 10.68 -9.56 14.59
N VAL A 153 9.75 -9.12 13.75
CA VAL A 153 10.00 -8.91 12.32
C VAL A 153 9.42 -7.58 11.86
N ARG A 154 10.13 -6.93 10.92
CA ARG A 154 9.64 -5.73 10.24
C ARG A 154 8.58 -6.09 9.22
N VAL A 155 7.40 -5.50 9.34
CA VAL A 155 6.27 -5.74 8.43
C VAL A 155 6.56 -5.14 7.04
N SER A 156 6.33 -5.92 5.99
CA SER A 156 6.36 -5.47 4.60
C SER A 156 5.51 -6.38 3.71
N SER A 157 5.09 -5.91 2.53
CA SER A 157 4.39 -6.78 1.58
C SER A 157 5.24 -8.00 1.16
N SER A 158 6.57 -7.88 1.11
CA SER A 158 7.46 -9.01 0.81
C SER A 158 7.43 -10.07 1.92
N LEU A 159 7.45 -9.64 3.19
CA LEU A 159 7.29 -10.56 4.32
C LEU A 159 5.92 -11.26 4.28
N VAL A 160 4.85 -10.50 4.07
CA VAL A 160 3.49 -11.06 4.02
C VAL A 160 3.36 -12.11 2.92
N ARG A 161 3.89 -11.85 1.71
CA ARG A 161 3.93 -12.83 0.62
C ARG A 161 4.70 -14.08 1.02
N TRP A 162 5.88 -13.92 1.61
CA TRP A 162 6.69 -15.04 2.05
C TRP A 162 5.96 -15.90 3.10
N LEU A 163 5.28 -15.28 4.08
CA LEU A 163 4.51 -16.00 5.10
C LEU A 163 3.38 -16.82 4.48
N ILE A 164 2.63 -16.24 3.54
CA ILE A 164 1.56 -16.93 2.81
C ILE A 164 2.13 -18.09 1.98
N GLU A 165 3.21 -17.86 1.24
CA GLU A 165 3.88 -18.90 0.43
C GLU A 165 4.41 -20.07 1.27
N LYS A 166 4.75 -19.82 2.54
CA LYS A 166 5.18 -20.86 3.48
C LYS A 166 4.03 -21.48 4.29
N GLY A 167 2.78 -21.14 3.98
CA GLY A 167 1.61 -21.63 4.72
C GLY A 167 1.50 -21.09 6.14
N ARG A 168 2.29 -20.08 6.51
CA ARG A 168 2.26 -19.41 7.82
C ARG A 168 1.17 -18.34 7.86
N VAL A 169 -0.07 -18.75 7.59
CA VAL A 169 -1.23 -17.84 7.44
C VAL A 169 -1.59 -17.10 8.72
N ALA A 170 -1.39 -17.72 9.89
CA ALA A 170 -1.59 -17.07 11.19
C ALA A 170 -0.59 -15.92 11.42
N ASP A 171 0.66 -16.11 11.02
CA ASP A 171 1.68 -15.05 11.07
C ASP A 171 1.41 -13.96 10.04
N ALA A 172 0.90 -14.33 8.86
CA ALA A 172 0.47 -13.36 7.87
C ALA A 172 -0.67 -12.48 8.42
N GLU A 173 -1.64 -13.07 9.13
CA GLU A 173 -2.70 -12.33 9.81
C GLU A 173 -2.13 -11.34 10.86
N ILE A 174 -1.13 -11.74 11.65
CA ILE A 174 -0.45 -10.83 12.58
C ILE A 174 0.14 -9.64 11.82
N ALA A 175 0.90 -9.88 10.75
CA ALA A 175 1.56 -8.84 9.97
C ALA A 175 0.56 -7.93 9.20
N ILE A 176 -0.54 -8.50 8.72
CA ILE A 176 -1.59 -7.77 8.00
C ILE A 176 -2.50 -7.01 8.98
N GLY A 177 -2.75 -7.54 10.17
CA GLY A 177 -3.71 -7.02 11.15
C GLY A 177 -5.16 -7.47 10.92
N ARG A 178 -5.38 -8.43 10.02
CA ARG A 178 -6.68 -9.07 9.73
C ARG A 178 -6.43 -10.42 9.04
N PRO A 179 -7.40 -11.35 9.05
CA PRO A 179 -7.30 -12.59 8.28
C PRO A 179 -7.00 -12.32 6.81
N TYR A 180 -6.07 -13.08 6.25
CA TYR A 180 -5.82 -13.04 4.80
C TYR A 180 -7.03 -13.60 4.06
N THR A 181 -7.49 -12.85 3.05
CA THR A 181 -8.66 -13.20 2.24
C THR A 181 -8.29 -13.09 0.78
N PHE A 182 -8.88 -13.96 -0.04
CA PHE A 182 -8.76 -13.91 -1.50
C PHE A 182 -10.14 -14.10 -2.11
N GLU A 183 -10.31 -13.56 -3.31
CA GLU A 183 -11.52 -13.68 -4.12
C GLU A 183 -11.21 -14.57 -5.32
N SER A 184 -12.09 -15.51 -5.61
CA SER A 184 -11.94 -16.45 -6.72
C SER A 184 -13.32 -16.89 -7.21
N ILE A 185 -13.36 -17.41 -8.43
CA ILE A 185 -14.59 -17.90 -9.06
C ILE A 185 -14.83 -19.33 -8.58
N VAL A 186 -16.02 -19.58 -8.02
CA VAL A 186 -16.45 -20.95 -7.71
C VAL A 186 -16.78 -21.67 -9.01
N VAL A 187 -16.13 -22.81 -9.24
CA VAL A 187 -16.37 -23.67 -10.40
C VAL A 187 -16.91 -25.03 -9.97
N THR A 188 -17.53 -25.71 -10.91
CA THR A 188 -17.98 -27.09 -10.70
C THR A 188 -16.78 -28.03 -10.76
N GLY A 189 -16.41 -28.63 -9.62
CA GLY A 189 -15.41 -29.70 -9.55
C GLY A 189 -15.99 -31.10 -9.67
N GLU A 190 -15.24 -32.10 -9.20
CA GLU A 190 -15.59 -33.53 -9.27
C GLU A 190 -16.76 -33.96 -8.37
N LYS A 191 -17.34 -33.02 -7.60
CA LYS A 191 -18.51 -33.24 -6.71
C LYS A 191 -18.34 -34.36 -5.67
N VAL A 192 -17.10 -34.73 -5.32
CA VAL A 192 -16.80 -35.77 -4.31
C VAL A 192 -17.44 -35.46 -2.96
N GLY A 193 -17.35 -34.22 -2.48
CA GLY A 193 -17.98 -33.81 -1.22
C GLY A 193 -19.49 -34.07 -1.20
N ARG A 194 -20.18 -33.84 -2.32
CA ARG A 194 -21.63 -34.12 -2.46
C ARG A 194 -21.95 -35.60 -2.30
N GLN A 195 -21.09 -36.49 -2.77
CA GLN A 195 -21.26 -37.95 -2.60
C GLN A 195 -21.10 -38.37 -1.13
N LEU A 196 -20.29 -37.62 -0.37
CA LEU A 196 -20.02 -37.86 1.05
C LEU A 196 -20.95 -37.06 1.99
N GLY A 197 -21.90 -36.29 1.47
CA GLY A 197 -22.83 -35.46 2.27
C GLY A 197 -22.26 -34.11 2.75
N PHE A 198 -21.09 -33.69 2.26
CA PHE A 198 -20.42 -32.45 2.66
C PHE A 198 -20.38 -31.43 1.51
N PRO A 199 -20.93 -30.20 1.68
CA PRO A 199 -20.81 -29.17 0.67
C PRO A 199 -19.35 -28.73 0.53
N THR A 200 -18.87 -28.62 -0.71
CA THR A 200 -17.50 -28.22 -1.04
C THR A 200 -17.53 -27.24 -2.21
N SER A 201 -16.57 -26.31 -2.24
CA SER A 201 -16.38 -25.34 -3.32
C SER A 201 -15.00 -25.53 -3.92
N ILE A 202 -14.90 -25.56 -5.25
CA ILE A 202 -13.63 -25.53 -5.97
C ILE A 202 -13.43 -24.12 -6.54
N LEU A 203 -12.23 -23.60 -6.40
CA LEU A 203 -11.85 -22.21 -6.71
C LEU A 203 -10.74 -22.22 -7.77
N ILE A 204 -10.78 -21.27 -8.72
CA ILE A 204 -9.74 -21.04 -9.75
C ILE A 204 -9.16 -19.62 -9.70
#